data_AF-A0A1V6JCT6-F1
#
_entry.id   AF-A0A1V6JCT6-F1
#
_cell.length_a   1.000
_cell.length_b   1.000
_cell.length_c   1.000
_cell.angle_alpha   90.00
_cell.angle_beta   90.00
_cell.angle_gamma   90.00
#
_symmetry.space_group_name_H-M   'P 1'
#
loop_
_entity.id
_entity.type
_entity.pdbx_description
1 polymer ?
#
loop_
_entity_poly.entity_id
_entity_poly.type
_entity_poly.pdbx_seq_one_letter_code
_entity_poly.pdbx_strand_id
1 'polypeptide(L)'
;MASPRHADGLLITGPATENMALALQKTYDALAEPRLVIAVGACAISGGPFAGHAEVRNGATALLPVDLFIPGCPPHPITILDGLLRLLGRLEDI
;
A
#
# COMPACT_ATOMS: atom_id res chain seq x y z
N MET A 1 9.24 -11.52 4.16
CA MET A 1 10.20 -11.97 3.13
C MET A 1 11.04 -10.77 2.70
N ALA A 2 12.36 -10.92 2.53
CA ALA A 2 13.25 -9.75 2.39
C ALA A 2 13.42 -9.25 0.94
N SER A 3 13.20 -10.09 -0.07
CA SER A 3 13.37 -9.74 -1.49
C SER A 3 12.01 -9.55 -2.18
N PRO A 4 11.78 -8.42 -2.87
CA PRO A 4 10.57 -8.23 -3.69
C PRO A 4 10.45 -9.27 -4.81
N ARG A 5 11.57 -9.82 -5.30
CA ARG A 5 11.55 -10.78 -6.43
C ARG A 5 10.84 -12.10 -6.14
N HIS A 6 10.63 -12.41 -4.87
CA HIS A 6 9.92 -13.62 -4.47
C HIS A 6 8.49 -13.33 -4.00
N ALA A 7 8.09 -12.05 -3.94
CA ALA A 7 6.83 -11.60 -3.36
C ALA A 7 5.74 -11.49 -4.42
N ASP A 8 4.53 -11.85 -4.02
CA ASP A 8 3.33 -11.75 -4.87
C ASP A 8 2.70 -10.34 -4.82
N GLY A 9 3.23 -9.44 -3.98
CA GLY A 9 2.73 -8.08 -3.89
C GLY A 9 3.47 -7.19 -2.90
N LEU A 10 3.04 -5.93 -2.88
CA LEU A 10 3.59 -4.85 -2.07
C LEU A 10 2.53 -4.30 -1.11
N LEU A 11 2.89 -4.26 0.17
CA LEU A 11 2.07 -3.64 1.22
C LEU A 11 2.72 -2.32 1.64
N ILE A 12 2.05 -1.20 1.36
CA ILE A 12 2.53 0.15 1.67
C ILE A 12 1.84 0.63 2.94
N THR A 13 2.57 0.66 4.06
CA THR A 13 2.00 0.85 5.41
C THR A 13 2.25 2.23 6.01
N GLY A 14 2.69 3.20 5.20
CA GLY A 14 3.11 4.52 5.63
C GLY A 14 3.12 5.55 4.51
N PRO A 15 3.56 6.79 4.80
CA PRO A 15 3.54 7.86 3.81
C PRO A 15 4.46 7.57 2.62
N ALA A 16 3.97 7.83 1.41
CA ALA A 16 4.78 7.86 0.20
C ALA A 16 5.55 9.19 0.13
N THR A 17 6.74 9.23 0.73
CA THR A 17 7.56 10.45 0.75
C THR A 17 8.32 10.63 -0.56
N GLU A 18 8.68 11.87 -0.86
CA GLU A 18 9.50 12.20 -2.04
C GLU A 18 10.81 11.42 -2.07
N ASN A 19 11.50 11.36 -0.93
CA ASN A 19 12.77 10.63 -0.81
C ASN A 19 12.62 9.12 -1.06
N MET A 20 11.43 8.55 -0.80
CA MET A 20 11.16 7.12 -0.98
C MET A 20 10.61 6.77 -2.37
N ALA A 21 10.26 7.74 -3.20
CA ALA A 21 9.60 7.51 -4.49
C ALA A 21 10.39 6.54 -5.39
N LEU A 22 11.70 6.76 -5.55
CA LEU A 22 12.55 5.89 -6.37
C LEU A 22 12.66 4.47 -5.80
N ALA A 23 12.76 4.35 -4.48
CA ALA A 23 12.86 3.05 -3.82
C ALA A 23 11.57 2.25 -4.00
N LEU A 24 10.41 2.89 -3.80
CA LEU A 24 9.09 2.31 -4.05
C LEU A 24 8.94 1.83 -5.50
N GLN A 25 9.31 2.65 -6.48
CA GLN A 25 9.22 2.27 -7.89
C GLN A 25 10.11 1.05 -8.20
N LYS A 26 11.37 1.07 -7.77
CA LYS A 26 12.29 -0.06 -7.97
C LYS A 26 11.81 -1.34 -7.28
N THR A 27 11.19 -1.22 -6.11
CA THR A 27 10.59 -2.35 -5.41
C THR A 27 9.41 -2.93 -6.21
N TYR A 28 8.52 -2.07 -6.72
CA TYR A 28 7.41 -2.48 -7.55
C TYR A 28 7.87 -3.17 -8.85
N ASP A 29 8.83 -2.56 -9.55
CA ASP A 29 9.39 -3.09 -10.80
C ASP A 29 10.08 -4.45 -10.61
N ALA A 30 10.59 -4.73 -9.41
CA ALA A 30 11.28 -5.97 -9.09
C ALA A 30 10.35 -7.14 -8.73
N LEU A 31 9.05 -6.90 -8.54
CA LEU A 31 8.05 -7.96 -8.35
C LEU A 31 7.85 -8.76 -9.65
N ALA A 32 7.44 -10.03 -9.56
CA ALA A 32 7.01 -10.82 -10.71
C ALA A 32 5.51 -10.60 -10.97
N GLU A 33 5.07 -10.75 -12.23
CA GLU A 33 3.63 -10.80 -12.53
C GLU A 33 3.06 -12.21 -12.30
N PRO A 34 1.80 -12.34 -11.83
CA PRO A 34 0.89 -11.26 -11.42
C PRO A 34 1.25 -10.67 -10.04
N ARG A 35 1.18 -9.34 -9.88
CA ARG A 35 1.50 -8.65 -8.61
C ARG A 35 0.31 -7.87 -8.03
N LEU A 36 0.24 -7.77 -6.71
CA LEU A 36 -0.73 -6.94 -5.98
C LEU A 36 -0.06 -5.73 -5.30
N VAL A 37 -0.76 -4.62 -5.19
CA VAL A 37 -0.35 -3.43 -4.43
C VAL A 37 -1.47 -3.01 -3.49
N ILE A 38 -1.14 -2.90 -2.21
CA ILE A 38 -2.11 -2.63 -1.15
C ILE A 38 -1.63 -1.42 -0.34
N ALA A 39 -2.47 -0.38 -0.26
CA ALA A 39 -2.21 0.80 0.55
C ALA A 39 -2.91 0.68 1.91
N VAL A 40 -2.13 0.75 3.00
CA VAL A 40 -2.61 0.54 4.36
C VAL A 40 -2.40 1.79 5.20
N GLY A 41 -3.51 2.36 5.64
CA GLY A 41 -3.58 3.51 6.51
C GLY A 41 -3.60 4.85 5.77
N ALA A 42 -4.07 5.89 6.46
CA ALA A 42 -4.36 7.21 5.89
C ALA A 42 -3.15 7.83 5.17
N CYS A 43 -1.94 7.63 5.71
CA CYS A 43 -0.69 8.11 5.10
C CYS A 43 -0.43 7.49 3.72
N ALA A 44 -0.63 6.16 3.59
CA ALA A 44 -0.44 5.46 2.32
C ALA A 44 -1.57 5.76 1.32
N ILE A 45 -2.78 6.04 1.80
CA ILE A 45 -3.95 6.30 0.94
C ILE A 45 -3.93 7.73 0.40
N SER A 46 -3.64 8.72 1.26
CA SER A 46 -3.90 10.14 0.96
C SER A 46 -2.86 11.11 1.54
N GLY A 47 -1.75 10.61 2.11
CA GLY A 47 -0.78 11.42 2.86
C GLY A 47 -1.14 11.59 4.35
N GLY A 48 -2.41 11.41 4.72
CA GLY A 48 -2.85 11.39 6.12
C GLY A 48 -2.52 12.71 6.83
N PRO A 49 -1.95 12.68 8.05
CA PRO A 49 -1.54 13.89 8.78
C PRO A 49 -0.52 14.77 8.03
N PHE A 50 0.15 14.24 7.02
CA PHE A 50 1.16 14.93 6.22
C PHE A 50 0.62 15.39 4.86
N ALA A 51 -0.68 15.30 4.63
CA ALA A 51 -1.29 15.72 3.37
C ALA A 51 -0.99 17.20 3.09
N GLY A 52 -0.55 17.49 1.86
CA GLY A 52 -0.17 18.84 1.41
C GLY A 52 1.28 19.23 1.73
N HIS A 53 2.04 18.41 2.46
CA HIS A 53 3.45 18.67 2.71
C HIS A 53 4.27 18.40 1.42
N ALA A 54 5.27 19.24 1.12
CA ALA A 54 6.03 19.15 -0.14
C ALA A 54 6.82 17.83 -0.30
N GLU A 55 7.17 17.21 0.81
CA GLU A 55 7.93 15.98 0.92
C GLU A 55 7.05 14.71 0.92
N VAL A 56 5.73 14.85 0.73
CA VAL A 56 4.78 13.73 0.69
C VAL A 56 3.93 13.79 -0.58
N ARG A 57 3.81 12.66 -1.27
CA ARG A 57 3.06 12.52 -2.54
C ARG A 57 1.55 12.36 -2.38
N ASN A 58 1.02 12.67 -1.21
CA ASN A 58 -0.40 12.58 -0.87
C ASN A 58 -1.05 11.22 -1.21
N GLY A 59 -0.30 10.14 -1.01
CA GLY A 59 -0.77 8.77 -1.21
C GLY A 59 0.10 7.97 -2.17
N ALA A 60 0.02 6.64 -2.07
CA ALA A 60 0.75 5.69 -2.89
C ALA A 60 0.25 5.66 -4.34
N THR A 61 -1.02 6.00 -4.57
CA THR A 61 -1.64 6.05 -5.91
C THR A 61 -0.98 7.08 -6.83
N ALA A 62 -0.29 8.08 -6.26
CA ALA A 62 0.53 9.02 -7.04
C ALA A 62 1.80 8.38 -7.65
N LEU A 63 2.19 7.17 -7.20
CA LEU A 63 3.38 6.46 -7.66
C LEU A 63 3.05 5.13 -8.31
N LEU A 64 2.16 4.34 -7.72
CA LEU A 64 1.94 2.93 -8.09
C LEU A 64 0.43 2.66 -8.26
N PRO A 65 0.04 1.73 -9.15
CA PRO A 65 -1.35 1.27 -9.23
C PRO A 65 -1.69 0.52 -7.93
N VAL A 66 -2.74 0.94 -7.22
CA VAL A 66 -3.17 0.32 -5.96
C VAL A 66 -4.43 -0.50 -6.21
N ASP A 67 -4.42 -1.77 -5.79
CA ASP A 67 -5.53 -2.72 -5.96
C ASP A 67 -6.47 -2.73 -4.75
N LEU A 68 -5.96 -2.48 -3.54
CA LEU A 68 -6.74 -2.47 -2.30
C LEU A 68 -6.32 -1.33 -1.38
N PHE A 69 -7.31 -0.64 -0.80
CA PHE A 69 -7.12 0.38 0.22
C PHE A 69 -7.67 -0.12 1.56
N ILE A 70 -6.83 -0.09 2.61
CA ILE A 70 -7.20 -0.47 3.97
C ILE A 70 -7.15 0.78 4.86
N PRO A 71 -8.29 1.37 5.26
CA PRO A 71 -8.32 2.65 5.97
C PRO A 71 -7.91 2.54 7.46
N GLY A 72 -7.36 3.63 8.00
CA GLY A 72 -7.08 3.80 9.44
C GLY A 72 -5.81 4.62 9.75
N CYS A 73 -5.63 5.08 10.99
CA CYS A 73 -4.45 5.85 11.41
C CYS A 73 -4.15 5.67 12.92
N PRO A 74 -3.61 4.51 13.35
CA PRO A 74 -3.29 3.34 12.54
C PRO A 74 -4.53 2.46 12.26
N PRO A 75 -4.52 1.68 11.16
CA PRO A 75 -5.57 0.70 10.90
C PRO A 75 -5.57 -0.40 11.98
N HIS A 76 -6.76 -0.77 12.43
CA HIS A 76 -6.91 -1.85 13.41
C HIS A 76 -6.48 -3.18 12.77
N PRO A 77 -5.79 -4.09 13.49
CA PRO A 77 -5.32 -5.35 12.90
C PRO A 77 -6.43 -6.18 12.24
N ILE A 78 -7.63 -6.18 12.84
CA ILE A 78 -8.80 -6.88 12.26
C ILE A 78 -9.25 -6.25 10.95
N THR A 79 -9.13 -4.93 10.78
CA THR A 79 -9.44 -4.25 9.51
C THR A 79 -8.45 -4.65 8.41
N ILE A 80 -7.17 -4.83 8.75
CA ILE A 80 -6.17 -5.34 7.81
C ILE A 80 -6.53 -6.77 7.39
N LEU A 81 -6.82 -7.63 8.37
CA LEU A 81 -7.17 -9.03 8.12
C LEU A 81 -8.44 -9.16 7.26
N ASP A 82 -9.50 -8.41 7.58
CA ASP A 82 -10.75 -8.40 6.81
C ASP A 82 -10.51 -8.01 5.34
N GLY A 83 -9.76 -6.93 5.10
CA GLY A 83 -9.42 -6.50 3.73
C GLY A 83 -8.65 -7.56 2.94
N LEU A 84 -7.67 -8.23 3.57
CA LEU A 84 -6.91 -9.31 2.93
C LEU A 84 -7.79 -10.53 2.65
N LEU A 85 -8.67 -10.92 3.58
CA LEU A 85 -9.55 -12.07 3.39
C LEU A 85 -10.59 -11.84 2.30
N ARG A 86 -11.15 -10.62 2.19
CA ARG A 86 -12.04 -10.23 1.09
C ARG A 86 -11.33 -10.27 -0.26
N LEU A 87 -10.13 -9.71 -0.34
CA LEU A 87 -9.30 -9.75 -1.56
C LEU A 87 -9.02 -11.19 -2.03
N LEU A 88 -8.81 -12.13 -1.10
CA LEU A 88 -8.61 -13.55 -1.39
C LEU A 88 -9.91 -14.34 -1.65
N GLY A 89 -11.06 -13.68 -1.65
CA GLY A 89 -12.38 -14.32 -1.77
C GLY A 89 -12.63 -15.36 -0.67
N ARG A 90 -12.11 -15.10 0.54
CA ARG A 90 -12.33 -15.94 1.73
C ARG A 90 -13.46 -15.42 2.61
N LEU A 91 -13.91 -14.19 2.36
CA LEU A 91 -15.08 -13.57 2.97
C LEU A 91 -15.96 -12.99 1.85
N GLU A 92 -17.27 -13.02 2.07
CA GLU A 92 -18.24 -12.41 1.16
C GLU A 92 -18.27 -10.89 1.35
N ASP A 93 -18.49 -10.16 0.25
CA ASP A 93 -18.78 -8.73 0.29
C ASP A 93 -20.13 -8.50 1.00
N ILE A 94 -20.14 -7.59 1.97
CA ILE A 94 -21.35 -7.21 2.73
C ILE A 94 -22.11 -6.14 1.95
#